data_AF-A0A1F9E9T5-F1
#
_entry.id   AF-A0A1F9E9T5-F1
#
_cell.length_a   1.000
_cell.length_b   1.000
_cell.length_c   1.000
_cell.angle_alpha   90.00
_cell.angle_beta   90.00
_cell.angle_gamma   90.00
#
_symmetry.space_group_name_H-M   'P 1'
#
loop_
_entity.id
_entity.type
_entity.pdbx_description
1 polymer ?
#
loop_
_entity_poly.entity_id
_entity_poly.type
_entity_poly.pdbx_seq_one_letter_code
_entity_poly.pdbx_strand_id
1 'polypeptide(L)'
;MKNISRIFVFVFLFGSYSILQATPSYQTAFVAAYPTVSATKLNGCATCHMPIVKDFLNSYGLAVKEKKLDFKSIEELDSDADGKSNIAEINAGTLPGSQASEPEHFVFTNPKGNVSFNHEMHVAGEAYISKGRCDLCHGEAGFTKFFNDTESIKDKAHVLCWKCHKDSGNPKAPQKCGDCHVK
;
A
#
# COMPACT_ATOMS: atom_id res chain seq x y z
N MET A 1 54.65 -25.72 47.12
CA MET A 1 54.16 -25.97 45.75
C MET A 1 53.43 -24.71 45.29
N LYS A 2 53.95 -24.02 44.27
CA LYS A 2 53.41 -22.73 43.77
C LYS A 2 52.35 -23.01 42.70
N ASN A 3 51.10 -22.63 42.96
CA ASN A 3 50.03 -22.70 41.96
C ASN A 3 50.02 -21.40 41.16
N ILE A 4 50.41 -21.48 39.89
CA ILE A 4 50.48 -20.36 38.97
C ILE A 4 49.10 -20.16 38.33
N SER A 5 48.53 -18.99 38.59
CA SER A 5 47.27 -18.49 38.04
C SER A 5 47.33 -18.39 36.52
N ARG A 6 46.30 -18.86 35.82
CA ARG A 6 46.10 -18.64 34.37
C ARG A 6 44.77 -17.91 34.17
N ILE A 7 44.84 -16.59 34.13
CA ILE A 7 43.72 -15.73 33.73
C ILE A 7 43.70 -15.71 32.19
N PHE A 8 42.66 -16.31 31.60
CA PHE A 8 42.35 -16.16 30.18
C PHE A 8 41.54 -14.88 29.99
N VAL A 9 42.16 -13.84 29.43
CA VAL A 9 41.45 -12.62 29.01
C VAL A 9 40.82 -12.88 27.65
N PHE A 10 39.50 -13.09 27.61
CA PHE A 10 38.72 -13.11 26.37
C PHE A 10 38.39 -11.67 25.98
N VAL A 11 39.09 -11.13 24.97
CA VAL A 11 38.77 -9.84 24.36
C VAL A 11 37.60 -10.05 23.40
N PHE A 12 36.39 -9.68 23.83
CA PHE A 12 35.20 -9.66 22.98
C PHE A 12 35.19 -8.37 22.16
N LEU A 13 35.69 -8.43 20.92
CA LEU A 13 35.55 -7.38 19.91
C LEU A 13 34.09 -7.32 19.46
N PHE A 14 33.29 -6.46 20.09
CA PHE A 14 31.96 -6.08 19.58
C PHE A 14 32.15 -5.20 18.35
N GLY A 15 32.28 -5.85 17.18
CA GLY A 15 32.14 -5.18 15.89
C GLY A 15 30.72 -4.63 15.78
N SER A 16 30.60 -3.30 15.67
CA SER A 16 29.35 -2.62 15.33
C SER A 16 28.95 -3.01 13.92
N TYR A 17 28.06 -3.99 13.80
CA TYR A 17 27.40 -4.31 12.55
C TYR A 17 26.42 -3.18 12.22
N SER A 18 26.83 -2.28 11.33
CA SER A 18 25.87 -1.46 10.60
C SER A 18 25.02 -2.42 9.77
N ILE A 19 23.77 -2.63 10.20
CA ILE A 19 22.78 -3.34 9.41
C ILE A 19 22.51 -2.45 8.20
N LEU A 20 23.21 -2.69 7.09
CA LEU A 20 22.84 -2.13 5.80
C LEU A 20 21.46 -2.69 5.48
N GLN A 21 20.42 -1.95 5.86
CA GLN A 21 19.09 -2.21 5.35
C GLN A 21 19.14 -1.89 3.86
N ALA A 22 19.07 -2.92 3.03
CA ALA A 22 18.98 -2.78 1.58
C ALA A 22 17.65 -2.10 1.25
N THR A 23 17.64 -0.77 1.29
CA THR A 23 16.52 0.01 0.73
C THR A 23 16.49 -0.26 -0.77
N PRO A 24 15.32 -0.54 -1.37
CA PRO A 24 15.22 -0.65 -2.82
C PRO A 24 15.80 0.61 -3.47
N SER A 25 16.56 0.45 -4.55
CA SER A 25 17.27 1.57 -5.22
C SER A 25 16.36 2.76 -5.57
N TYR A 26 15.08 2.50 -5.81
CA TYR A 26 14.06 3.52 -6.07
C TYR A 26 13.70 4.34 -4.82
N GLN A 27 13.61 3.73 -3.64
CA GLN A 27 13.34 4.42 -2.38
C GLN A 27 14.51 5.33 -2.01
N THR A 28 15.75 4.85 -2.16
CA THR A 28 16.95 5.66 -1.96
C THR A 28 16.96 6.87 -2.90
N ALA A 29 16.62 6.66 -4.18
CA ALA A 29 16.56 7.73 -5.16
C ALA A 29 15.43 8.74 -4.85
N PHE A 30 14.27 8.27 -4.40
CA PHE A 30 13.15 9.12 -4.00
C PHE A 30 13.51 10.01 -2.79
N VAL A 31 14.11 9.44 -1.75
CA VAL A 31 14.56 10.21 -0.57
C VAL A 31 15.69 11.18 -0.93
N ALA A 32 16.55 10.82 -1.88
CA ALA A 32 17.58 11.74 -2.37
C ALA A 32 16.98 12.94 -3.14
N ALA A 33 15.93 12.70 -3.93
CA ALA A 33 15.21 13.76 -4.64
C ALA A 33 14.40 14.66 -3.69
N TYR A 34 13.82 14.08 -2.63
CA TYR A 34 12.97 14.76 -1.66
C TYR A 34 13.43 14.54 -0.21
N PRO A 35 14.54 15.15 0.25
CA PRO A 35 15.12 14.85 1.56
C PRO A 35 14.17 15.07 2.75
N THR A 36 13.23 15.99 2.62
CA THR A 36 12.21 16.32 3.63
C THR A 36 11.28 15.15 3.95
N VAL A 37 11.13 14.19 3.04
CA VAL A 37 10.21 13.06 3.22
C VAL A 37 10.83 11.90 4.02
N SER A 38 12.13 11.94 4.28
CA SER A 38 12.91 10.85 4.90
C SER A 38 12.36 10.39 6.25
N ALA A 39 11.75 11.28 7.03
CA ALA A 39 11.13 11.00 8.32
C ALA A 39 9.60 10.91 8.27
N THR A 40 9.03 10.74 7.07
CA THR A 40 7.57 10.69 6.85
C THR A 40 7.15 9.31 6.33
N LYS A 41 5.84 9.05 6.29
CA LYS A 41 5.27 7.83 5.69
C LYS A 41 5.62 7.65 4.21
N LEU A 42 5.99 8.73 3.51
CA LEU A 42 6.40 8.66 2.11
C LEU A 42 7.78 8.01 1.93
N ASN A 43 8.58 7.88 3.00
CA ASN A 43 9.77 7.04 3.00
C ASN A 43 9.39 5.56 3.24
N GLY A 44 8.48 5.05 2.43
CA GLY A 44 7.94 3.70 2.53
C GLY A 44 7.59 3.13 1.18
N CYS A 45 7.44 1.80 1.11
CA CYS A 45 7.12 1.13 -0.15
C CYS A 45 5.79 1.60 -0.75
N ALA A 46 4.83 2.01 0.08
CA ALA A 46 3.50 2.50 -0.32
C ALA A 46 3.54 3.67 -1.32
N THR A 47 4.61 4.46 -1.30
CA THR A 47 4.78 5.61 -2.21
C THR A 47 4.83 5.17 -3.68
N CYS A 48 5.50 4.04 -3.96
CA CYS A 48 5.66 3.54 -5.34
C CYS A 48 4.96 2.20 -5.59
N HIS A 49 4.67 1.46 -4.53
CA HIS A 49 4.05 0.14 -4.57
C HIS A 49 2.73 0.17 -3.85
N MET A 50 1.65 -0.07 -4.58
CA MET A 50 0.40 -0.40 -3.93
C MET A 50 -0.37 -1.42 -4.78
N PRO A 51 -0.74 -2.59 -4.22
CA PRO A 51 -0.39 -3.09 -2.90
C PRO A 51 1.12 -3.19 -2.72
N ILE A 52 1.55 -3.16 -1.45
CA ILE A 52 2.96 -3.18 -1.04
C ILE A 52 3.53 -4.59 -1.26
N VAL A 53 3.68 -4.98 -2.53
CA VAL A 53 4.27 -6.24 -2.98
C VAL A 53 5.29 -5.96 -4.07
N LYS A 54 6.29 -6.85 -4.15
CA LYS A 54 7.35 -6.73 -5.14
C LYS A 54 6.77 -6.73 -6.56
N ASP A 55 7.35 -5.91 -7.43
CA ASP A 55 7.04 -5.78 -8.86
C ASP A 55 5.63 -5.24 -9.20
N PHE A 56 4.82 -4.88 -8.19
CA PHE A 56 3.54 -4.20 -8.38
C PHE A 56 3.68 -2.70 -8.06
N LEU A 57 3.66 -1.86 -9.10
CA LEU A 57 3.80 -0.41 -8.96
C LEU A 57 2.42 0.25 -9.02
N ASN A 58 2.21 1.26 -8.18
CA ASN A 58 1.07 2.17 -8.34
C ASN A 58 1.32 3.11 -9.54
N SER A 59 0.36 3.99 -9.85
CA SER A 59 0.46 4.91 -11.00
C SER A 59 1.69 5.83 -10.91
N TYR A 60 2.01 6.35 -9.72
CA TYR A 60 3.22 7.13 -9.50
C TYR A 60 4.50 6.31 -9.74
N GLY A 61 4.58 5.10 -9.19
CA GLY A 61 5.71 4.19 -9.37
C GLY A 61 5.91 3.81 -10.84
N LEU A 62 4.83 3.66 -11.61
CA LEU A 62 4.88 3.45 -13.06
C LEU A 62 5.44 4.68 -13.78
N ALA A 63 5.01 5.89 -13.42
CA ALA A 63 5.53 7.13 -13.98
C ALA A 63 7.04 7.30 -13.68
N VAL A 64 7.46 7.05 -12.44
CA VAL A 64 8.88 7.05 -12.03
C VAL A 64 9.69 6.05 -12.86
N LYS A 65 9.16 4.85 -13.07
CA LYS A 65 9.81 3.81 -13.89
C LYS A 65 9.92 4.22 -15.35
N GLU A 66 8.85 4.76 -15.94
CA GLU A 66 8.82 5.24 -17.33
C GLU A 66 9.85 6.34 -17.56
N LYS A 67 9.95 7.29 -16.63
CA LYS A 67 10.91 8.38 -16.67
C LYS A 67 12.29 8.03 -16.11
N LYS A 68 12.54 6.75 -15.82
CA LYS A 68 13.85 6.22 -15.39
C LYS A 68 14.43 6.97 -14.17
N LEU A 69 13.61 7.17 -13.13
CA LEU A 69 13.94 7.89 -11.89
C LEU A 69 14.10 9.42 -12.05
N ASP A 70 13.67 10.02 -13.17
CA ASP A 70 13.55 11.47 -13.28
C ASP A 70 12.27 11.96 -12.58
N PHE A 71 12.34 12.06 -11.25
CA PHE A 71 11.23 12.51 -10.41
C PHE A 71 10.75 13.91 -10.79
N LYS A 72 11.68 14.81 -11.17
CA LYS A 72 11.35 16.19 -11.52
C LYS A 72 10.47 16.28 -12.76
N SER A 73 10.69 15.40 -13.74
CA SER A 73 9.88 15.37 -14.97
C SER A 73 8.41 14.95 -14.74
N ILE A 74 8.09 14.35 -13.58
CA ILE A 74 6.74 13.89 -13.25
C ILE A 74 6.09 14.73 -12.14
N GLU A 75 6.73 15.76 -11.61
CA GLU A 75 6.21 16.56 -10.48
C GLU A 75 4.83 17.16 -10.74
N GLU A 76 4.60 17.62 -11.97
CA GLU A 76 3.35 18.24 -12.40
C GLU A 76 2.29 17.22 -12.88
N LEU A 77 2.61 15.94 -12.94
CA LEU A 77 1.62 14.91 -13.26
C LEU A 77 0.69 14.69 -12.06
N ASP A 78 -0.58 14.49 -12.35
CA ASP A 78 -1.58 13.94 -11.44
C ASP A 78 -1.67 12.44 -11.76
N SER A 79 -0.84 11.63 -11.07
CA SER A 79 -0.65 10.22 -11.48
C SER A 79 -1.86 9.35 -11.19
N ASP A 80 -2.62 9.67 -10.15
CA ASP A 80 -3.78 8.92 -9.69
C ASP A 80 -5.13 9.59 -10.05
N ALA A 81 -5.09 10.71 -10.76
CA ALA A 81 -6.22 11.48 -11.26
C ALA A 81 -7.14 11.99 -10.13
N ASP A 82 -6.55 12.37 -8.98
CA ASP A 82 -7.26 12.90 -7.81
C ASP A 82 -7.44 14.43 -7.85
N GLY A 83 -6.83 15.11 -8.84
CA GLY A 83 -6.85 16.56 -9.02
C GLY A 83 -5.68 17.28 -8.36
N LYS A 84 -4.72 16.58 -7.74
CA LYS A 84 -3.48 17.13 -7.22
C LYS A 84 -2.28 16.60 -8.01
N SER A 85 -1.27 17.44 -8.18
CA SER A 85 -0.02 17.00 -8.78
C SER A 85 0.83 16.23 -7.77
N ASN A 86 1.70 15.36 -8.27
CA ASN A 86 2.62 14.56 -7.45
C ASN A 86 3.41 15.43 -6.46
N ILE A 87 3.89 16.59 -6.89
CA ILE A 87 4.67 17.49 -6.01
C ILE A 87 3.80 18.16 -4.94
N ALA A 88 2.55 18.47 -5.25
CA ALA A 88 1.62 19.02 -4.26
C ALA A 88 1.38 18.01 -3.14
N GLU A 89 1.22 16.74 -3.51
CA GLU A 89 1.02 15.63 -2.58
C GLU A 89 2.25 15.29 -1.75
N ILE A 90 3.42 15.20 -2.40
CA ILE A 90 4.69 14.96 -1.71
C ILE A 90 4.94 16.04 -0.65
N ASN A 91 4.69 17.31 -0.98
CA ASN A 91 4.83 18.43 -0.05
C ASN A 91 3.77 18.41 1.07
N ALA A 92 2.56 17.92 0.78
CA ALA A 92 1.49 17.73 1.76
C ALA A 92 1.66 16.47 2.61
N GLY A 93 2.62 15.60 2.28
CA GLY A 93 2.79 14.30 2.92
C GLY A 93 1.71 13.29 2.55
N THR A 94 1.06 13.41 1.38
CA THR A 94 0.10 12.44 0.83
C THR A 94 0.74 11.59 -0.27
N LEU A 95 0.05 10.52 -0.70
CA LEU A 95 0.60 9.50 -1.57
C LEU A 95 0.37 9.87 -3.05
N PRO A 96 1.41 10.20 -3.84
CA PRO A 96 1.26 10.70 -5.22
C PRO A 96 0.70 9.69 -6.24
N GLY A 97 0.38 8.48 -5.79
CA GLY A 97 -0.16 7.40 -6.62
C GLY A 97 -1.40 6.76 -6.01
N SER A 98 -2.07 7.44 -5.08
CA SER A 98 -3.25 6.96 -4.38
C SER A 98 -4.15 8.13 -3.96
N GLN A 99 -5.43 8.09 -4.38
CA GLN A 99 -6.39 9.14 -4.07
C GLN A 99 -6.70 9.26 -2.56
N ALA A 100 -6.20 8.31 -1.76
CA ALA A 100 -6.24 8.40 -0.32
C ALA A 100 -4.97 8.99 0.27
N SER A 101 -5.18 9.71 1.35
CA SER A 101 -4.10 10.23 2.17
C SER A 101 -3.36 9.13 2.94
N GLU A 102 -3.88 7.91 3.07
CA GLU A 102 -3.27 6.76 3.76
C GLU A 102 -3.46 5.47 2.94
N PRO A 103 -2.66 4.40 3.14
CA PRO A 103 -2.88 3.12 2.47
C PRO A 103 -4.33 2.61 2.62
N GLU A 104 -5.06 2.41 1.51
CA GLU A 104 -6.49 2.05 1.50
C GLU A 104 -6.73 0.54 1.73
N HIS A 105 -6.19 0.03 2.82
CA HIS A 105 -6.46 -1.32 3.29
C HIS A 105 -7.45 -1.27 4.44
N PHE A 106 -8.70 -1.64 4.15
CA PHE A 106 -9.77 -1.71 5.13
C PHE A 106 -9.88 -3.11 5.73
N VAL A 107 -10.01 -3.19 7.06
CA VAL A 107 -10.29 -4.44 7.75
C VAL A 107 -11.61 -4.30 8.49
N PHE A 108 -12.63 -5.01 8.03
CA PHE A 108 -13.96 -5.03 8.65
C PHE A 108 -14.05 -6.19 9.64
N THR A 109 -13.90 -5.86 10.92
CA THR A 109 -14.02 -6.81 12.03
C THR A 109 -15.49 -7.14 12.29
N ASN A 110 -15.82 -8.43 12.35
CA ASN A 110 -17.16 -8.89 12.71
C ASN A 110 -17.10 -10.32 13.31
N PRO A 111 -18.15 -10.78 14.01
CA PRO A 111 -18.16 -12.09 14.68
C PRO A 111 -17.94 -13.32 13.77
N LYS A 112 -18.11 -13.17 12.45
CA LYS A 112 -17.94 -14.27 11.48
C LYS A 112 -16.48 -14.42 11.01
N GLY A 113 -15.65 -13.41 11.24
CA GLY A 113 -14.27 -13.32 10.77
C GLY A 113 -14.00 -11.97 10.12
N ASN A 114 -12.75 -11.52 10.15
CA ASN A 114 -12.31 -10.27 9.55
C ASN A 114 -12.42 -10.35 8.04
N VAL A 115 -12.98 -9.29 7.43
CA VAL A 115 -12.97 -9.11 5.99
C VAL A 115 -11.90 -8.08 5.64
N SER A 116 -10.87 -8.54 4.95
CA SER A 116 -9.77 -7.72 4.46
C SER A 116 -10.11 -7.22 3.06
N PHE A 117 -10.27 -5.91 2.90
CA PHE A 117 -10.56 -5.26 1.63
C PHE A 117 -9.43 -4.30 1.26
N ASN A 118 -8.69 -4.68 0.22
CA ASN A 118 -7.69 -3.82 -0.39
C ASN A 118 -8.38 -3.01 -1.49
N HIS A 119 -8.72 -1.76 -1.20
CA HIS A 119 -9.47 -0.90 -2.13
C HIS A 119 -8.67 -0.64 -3.39
N GLU A 120 -7.37 -0.38 -3.26
CA GLU A 120 -6.50 -0.14 -4.41
C GLU A 120 -6.49 -1.31 -5.40
N MET A 121 -6.37 -2.55 -4.92
CA MET A 121 -6.40 -3.69 -5.84
C MET A 121 -7.71 -3.78 -6.60
N HIS A 122 -8.81 -3.41 -5.95
CA HIS A 122 -10.11 -3.29 -6.57
C HIS A 122 -10.27 -2.02 -7.40
N VAL A 123 -9.27 -1.18 -7.57
CA VAL A 123 -9.26 -0.04 -8.49
C VAL A 123 -8.27 -0.31 -9.63
N ALA A 124 -7.02 -0.64 -9.30
CA ALA A 124 -5.90 -0.68 -10.25
C ALA A 124 -5.58 -2.08 -10.80
N GLY A 125 -5.98 -3.17 -10.12
CA GLY A 125 -5.54 -4.50 -10.50
C GLY A 125 -6.17 -4.98 -11.82
N GLU A 126 -5.32 -5.42 -12.77
CA GLU A 126 -5.79 -5.95 -14.06
C GLU A 126 -6.74 -7.16 -13.95
N ALA A 127 -6.60 -7.91 -12.84
CA ALA A 127 -7.43 -9.07 -12.54
C ALA A 127 -8.86 -8.71 -12.07
N TYR A 128 -9.15 -7.43 -11.83
CA TYR A 128 -10.40 -6.93 -11.28
C TYR A 128 -11.23 -6.25 -12.39
N ILE A 129 -12.55 -6.44 -12.37
CA ILE A 129 -13.46 -5.87 -13.39
C ILE A 129 -13.51 -4.35 -13.32
N SER A 130 -13.20 -3.80 -12.15
CA SER A 130 -13.33 -2.38 -11.84
C SER A 130 -12.49 -1.49 -12.73
N LYS A 131 -11.21 -1.78 -12.97
CA LYS A 131 -10.35 -1.05 -13.92
C LYS A 131 -10.47 0.49 -13.78
N GLY A 132 -10.38 1.01 -12.57
CA GLY A 132 -10.49 2.45 -12.28
C GLY A 132 -11.92 2.99 -12.22
N ARG A 133 -12.95 2.16 -12.43
CA ARG A 133 -14.36 2.58 -12.40
C ARG A 133 -14.87 2.72 -10.97
N CYS A 134 -14.74 3.91 -10.43
CA CYS A 134 -15.21 4.25 -9.08
C CYS A 134 -16.74 4.11 -8.93
N ASP A 135 -17.51 4.29 -10.01
CA ASP A 135 -18.99 4.20 -10.03
C ASP A 135 -19.52 2.80 -9.65
N LEU A 136 -18.74 1.75 -9.89
CA LEU A 136 -19.11 0.38 -9.54
C LEU A 136 -19.21 0.17 -8.03
N CYS A 137 -18.47 0.97 -7.25
CA CYS A 137 -18.48 0.92 -5.80
C CYS A 137 -19.15 2.15 -5.18
N HIS A 138 -19.09 3.31 -5.83
CA HIS A 138 -19.48 4.62 -5.30
C HIS A 138 -20.58 5.34 -6.10
N GLY A 139 -21.55 4.59 -6.63
CA GLY A 139 -22.75 5.13 -7.27
C GLY A 139 -23.93 5.38 -6.32
N GLU A 140 -25.10 5.70 -6.88
CA GLU A 140 -26.35 5.93 -6.13
C GLU A 140 -26.71 4.77 -5.19
N ALA A 141 -26.44 3.53 -5.62
CA ALA A 141 -26.64 2.31 -4.83
C ALA A 141 -25.35 1.79 -4.16
N GLY A 142 -24.25 2.53 -4.24
CA GLY A 142 -22.93 2.15 -3.78
C GLY A 142 -22.64 2.51 -2.32
N PHE A 143 -21.38 2.32 -1.94
CA PHE A 143 -20.82 2.83 -0.71
C PHE A 143 -20.55 4.33 -0.81
N THR A 144 -20.66 5.02 0.32
CA THR A 144 -20.13 6.39 0.44
C THR A 144 -18.62 6.37 0.25
N LYS A 145 -18.08 7.48 -0.26
CA LYS A 145 -16.61 7.68 -0.35
C LYS A 145 -15.94 7.95 1.00
N PHE A 146 -16.75 8.01 2.07
CA PHE A 146 -16.30 8.19 3.44
C PHE A 146 -16.78 7.01 4.28
N PHE A 147 -15.88 6.44 5.07
CA PHE A 147 -16.22 5.38 6.00
C PHE A 147 -16.95 5.94 7.22
N ASN A 148 -18.01 5.25 7.67
CA ASN A 148 -18.78 5.59 8.85
C ASN A 148 -19.01 4.31 9.68
N ASP A 149 -18.40 4.25 10.86
CA ASP A 149 -18.44 3.09 11.77
C ASP A 149 -19.79 2.93 12.49
N THR A 150 -20.65 3.94 12.43
CA THR A 150 -22.02 3.87 12.95
C THR A 150 -23.00 3.20 11.97
N GLU A 151 -22.64 3.07 10.70
CA GLU A 151 -23.48 2.45 9.67
C GLU A 151 -23.00 1.03 9.36
N SER A 152 -23.92 0.07 9.40
CA SER A 152 -23.60 -1.29 8.96
C SER A 152 -23.56 -1.37 7.44
N ILE A 153 -22.41 -1.75 6.89
CA ILE A 153 -22.26 -2.00 5.45
C ILE A 153 -22.64 -3.42 5.02
N LYS A 154 -23.08 -4.28 5.94
CA LYS A 154 -23.24 -5.73 5.74
C LYS A 154 -24.08 -6.08 4.51
N ASP A 155 -25.26 -5.48 4.40
CA ASP A 155 -26.20 -5.82 3.33
C ASP A 155 -25.71 -5.28 1.97
N LYS A 156 -25.19 -4.05 1.95
CA LYS A 156 -24.56 -3.46 0.76
C LYS A 156 -23.36 -4.29 0.29
N ALA A 157 -22.51 -4.77 1.21
CA ALA A 157 -21.34 -5.59 0.88
C ALA A 157 -21.72 -6.97 0.31
N HIS A 158 -22.73 -7.64 0.86
CA HIS A 158 -23.20 -8.91 0.31
C HIS A 158 -23.93 -8.76 -1.03
N VAL A 159 -24.44 -7.58 -1.36
CA VAL A 159 -24.97 -7.29 -2.69
C VAL A 159 -23.82 -6.95 -3.64
N LEU A 160 -23.05 -5.92 -3.33
CA LEU A 160 -22.09 -5.32 -4.26
C LEU A 160 -20.85 -6.18 -4.48
N CYS A 161 -20.17 -6.58 -3.39
CA CYS A 161 -18.93 -7.33 -3.48
C CYS A 161 -19.20 -8.71 -4.08
N TRP A 162 -20.20 -9.43 -3.54
CA TRP A 162 -20.53 -10.77 -4.01
C TRP A 162 -21.00 -10.79 -5.46
N LYS A 163 -21.88 -9.84 -5.85
CA LYS A 163 -22.35 -9.76 -7.24
C LYS A 163 -21.20 -9.51 -8.20
N CYS A 164 -20.32 -8.56 -7.89
CA CYS A 164 -19.15 -8.27 -8.73
C CYS A 164 -18.24 -9.50 -8.85
N HIS A 165 -17.95 -10.19 -7.73
CA HIS A 165 -17.14 -11.40 -7.74
C HIS A 165 -17.77 -12.54 -8.54
N LYS A 166 -19.09 -12.72 -8.45
CA LYS A 166 -19.82 -13.69 -9.26
C LYS A 166 -19.79 -13.32 -10.75
N ASP A 167 -20.10 -12.07 -11.06
CA ASP A 167 -20.19 -11.56 -12.43
C ASP A 167 -18.80 -11.52 -13.11
N SER A 168 -17.71 -11.51 -12.33
CA SER A 168 -16.34 -11.61 -12.84
C SER A 168 -16.06 -12.90 -13.59
N GLY A 169 -16.79 -13.98 -13.28
CA GLY A 169 -16.48 -15.32 -13.76
C GLY A 169 -15.11 -15.86 -13.30
N ASN A 170 -14.37 -15.11 -12.47
CA ASN A 170 -13.06 -15.51 -11.98
C ASN A 170 -13.23 -16.55 -10.86
N PRO A 171 -12.75 -17.80 -11.03
CA PRO A 171 -12.91 -18.84 -10.03
C PRO A 171 -12.15 -18.57 -8.73
N LYS A 172 -11.21 -17.60 -8.74
CA LYS A 172 -10.48 -17.14 -7.54
C LYS A 172 -11.19 -16.00 -6.81
N ALA A 173 -12.22 -15.40 -7.39
CA ALA A 173 -12.97 -14.34 -6.73
C ALA A 173 -13.78 -14.96 -5.56
N PRO A 174 -13.72 -14.37 -4.35
CA PRO A 174 -14.33 -14.98 -3.17
C PRO A 174 -15.85 -14.86 -3.25
N GLN A 175 -16.54 -16.00 -3.20
CA GLN A 175 -17.99 -16.10 -3.37
C GLN A 175 -18.67 -16.85 -2.22
N LYS A 176 -17.91 -17.58 -1.41
CA LYS A 176 -18.41 -18.26 -0.20
C LYS A 176 -18.08 -17.43 1.03
N CYS A 177 -18.84 -17.69 2.08
CA CYS A 177 -18.69 -17.00 3.36
C CYS A 177 -17.26 -17.02 3.90
N GLY A 178 -16.60 -18.18 3.88
CA GLY A 178 -15.23 -18.35 4.41
C GLY A 178 -14.13 -17.81 3.49
N ASP A 179 -14.46 -17.49 2.23
CA ASP A 179 -13.49 -16.90 1.31
C ASP A 179 -13.28 -15.40 1.62
N CYS A 180 -14.31 -14.74 2.17
CA CYS A 180 -14.26 -13.34 2.59
C CYS A 180 -14.02 -13.17 4.10
N HIS A 181 -14.71 -13.96 4.93
CA HIS A 181 -14.66 -13.86 6.39
C HIS A 181 -13.59 -14.80 6.95
N VAL A 182 -12.38 -14.28 7.14
CA VAL A 182 -11.22 -15.04 7.61
C VAL A 182 -11.07 -14.83 9.13
N LYS A 183 -10.95 -15.92 9.89
CA LYS A 183 -10.74 -15.88 11.33
C LYS A 183 -9.27 -15.77 11.69
#